data_AF-A0A1B8RTC2-F1
#
_entry.id   AF-A0A1B8RTC2-F1
#
_cell.length_a   1.000
_cell.length_b   1.000
_cell.length_c   1.000
_cell.angle_alpha   90.00
_cell.angle_beta   90.00
_cell.angle_gamma   90.00
#
_symmetry.space_group_name_H-M   'P 1'
#
loop_
_entity.id
_entity.type
_entity.pdbx_description
1 polymer ?
#
loop_
_entity_poly.entity_id
_entity_poly.type
_entity_poly.pdbx_seq_one_letter_code
_entity_poly.pdbx_strand_id
1 'polypeptide(L)'
;MVFRSQNKQLENCVLNHIRLCPEHHRGTNGVHGKKGHKLDKILKLHFQNTLEIVFFKELLTREEIKEVLDISDKPLNRLLKPLVLQKGKYVREEVIRVCLGGKLIIEEEEKCQTGVLEI
;
A
#
# COMPACT_ATOMS: atom_id res chain seq x y z
N MET A 1 3.19 -4.13 3.07
CA MET A 1 2.76 -4.03 4.49
C MET A 1 2.63 -2.58 4.88
N VAL A 2 1.45 -2.20 5.32
CA VAL A 2 1.12 -0.95 6.01
C VAL A 2 0.98 -1.30 7.49
N PHE A 3 1.67 -0.56 8.35
CA PHE A 3 1.63 -0.85 9.79
C PHE A 3 0.23 -0.60 10.36
N ARG A 4 -0.15 -1.36 11.39
CA ARG A 4 -1.40 -1.18 12.12
C ARG A 4 -1.60 0.25 12.64
N SER A 5 -0.52 0.91 13.06
CA SER A 5 -0.55 2.31 13.51
C SER A 5 -0.90 3.30 12.40
N GLN A 6 -0.69 2.93 11.14
CA GLN A 6 -0.99 3.74 9.97
C GLN A 6 -2.38 3.43 9.40
N ASN A 7 -2.78 2.16 9.40
CA ASN A 7 -4.10 1.74 8.94
C ASN A 7 -4.57 0.49 9.71
N LYS A 8 -5.40 0.69 10.73
CA LYS A 8 -5.94 -0.40 11.56
C LYS A 8 -6.97 -1.25 10.82
N GLN A 9 -7.62 -0.70 9.80
CA GLN A 9 -8.70 -1.37 9.08
C GLN A 9 -8.18 -2.58 8.28
N LEU A 10 -6.89 -2.60 7.94
CA LEU A 10 -6.23 -3.69 7.22
C LEU A 10 -5.58 -4.73 8.16
N GLU A 11 -5.86 -4.71 9.46
CA GLU A 11 -5.26 -5.63 10.45
C GLU A 11 -5.45 -7.10 10.07
N ASN A 12 -6.61 -7.45 9.51
CA ASN A 12 -6.96 -8.81 9.07
C ASN A 12 -6.94 -8.98 7.54
N CYS A 13 -6.40 -8.02 6.79
CA CYS A 13 -6.30 -8.12 5.34
C CYS A 13 -5.06 -8.93 4.98
N VAL A 14 -5.25 -10.14 4.44
CA VAL A 14 -4.14 -11.04 4.08
C VAL A 14 -3.21 -10.42 3.05
N LEU A 15 -3.73 -9.63 2.09
CA LEU A 15 -2.91 -8.92 1.10
C LEU A 15 -1.91 -7.93 1.73
N ASN A 16 -2.20 -7.41 2.92
CA ASN A 16 -1.32 -6.48 3.63
C ASN A 16 -0.24 -7.20 4.47
N HIS A 17 -0.35 -8.52 4.64
CA HIS A 17 0.55 -9.31 5.48
C HIS A 17 1.76 -9.80 4.69
N ILE A 18 2.93 -9.78 5.32
CA ILE A 18 4.17 -10.36 4.78
C ILE A 18 4.92 -11.05 5.91
N ARG A 19 5.41 -12.28 5.66
CA ARG A 19 6.26 -13.00 6.60
C ARG A 19 7.70 -12.56 6.42
N LEU A 20 8.28 -11.98 7.46
CA LEU A 20 9.68 -11.57 7.49
C LEU A 20 10.44 -12.44 8.49
N CYS A 21 11.69 -12.79 8.18
CA CYS A 21 12.57 -13.43 9.14
C CYS A 21 12.92 -12.46 10.29
N PRO A 22 13.45 -12.95 11.44
CA PRO A 22 13.75 -12.09 12.58
C PRO A 22 14.63 -10.87 12.25
N GLU A 23 15.62 -11.03 11.37
CA GLU A 23 16.51 -9.94 10.94
C GLU A 23 15.76 -8.86 10.14
N HIS A 24 14.99 -9.25 9.12
CA HIS A 24 14.22 -8.29 8.31
C HIS A 24 12.99 -7.72 9.04
N HIS A 25 12.57 -8.35 10.14
CA HIS A 25 11.50 -7.85 10.97
C HIS A 25 12.00 -6.83 12.01
N ARG A 26 13.03 -7.19 12.79
CA ARG A 26 13.50 -6.42 13.97
C ARG A 26 15.00 -6.12 14.01
N GLY A 27 15.80 -6.68 13.11
CA GLY A 27 17.22 -6.37 12.99
C GLY A 27 17.47 -4.90 12.62
N THR A 28 18.72 -4.47 12.55
CA THR A 28 19.06 -3.05 12.34
C THR A 28 18.45 -2.47 11.06
N ASN A 29 18.45 -3.27 10.00
CA ASN A 29 17.87 -2.93 8.69
C ASN A 29 16.45 -3.49 8.50
N GLY A 30 15.91 -4.18 9.51
CA GLY A 30 14.55 -4.69 9.49
C GLY A 30 13.52 -3.57 9.54
N VAL A 31 12.27 -3.86 9.20
CA VAL A 31 11.18 -2.87 9.09
C VAL A 31 10.89 -2.12 10.39
N HIS A 32 11.16 -2.73 11.55
CA HIS A 32 11.09 -2.08 12.86
C HIS A 32 12.47 -1.67 13.41
N GLY A 33 13.51 -1.80 12.62
CA GLY A 33 14.89 -1.44 12.95
C GLY A 33 15.19 0.04 12.71
N LYS A 34 16.28 0.52 13.32
CA LYS A 34 16.75 1.91 13.22
C LYS A 34 17.02 2.38 11.79
N LYS A 35 17.42 1.46 10.89
CA LYS A 35 17.72 1.74 9.47
C LYS A 35 16.70 1.09 8.52
N GLY A 36 15.51 0.75 9.02
CA GLY A 36 14.48 0.00 8.29
C GLY A 36 13.75 0.76 7.18
N HIS A 37 13.93 2.08 7.06
CA HIS A 37 13.12 2.94 6.19
C HIS A 37 13.12 2.51 4.72
N LYS A 38 14.27 2.05 4.20
CA LYS A 38 14.37 1.55 2.81
C LYS A 38 13.51 0.31 2.61
N LEU A 39 13.60 -0.65 3.53
CA LEU A 39 12.82 -1.89 3.46
C LEU A 39 11.32 -1.60 3.63
N ASP A 40 10.94 -0.74 4.57
CA ASP A 40 9.55 -0.30 4.75
C ASP A 40 8.96 0.32 3.46
N LYS A 41 9.70 1.21 2.79
CA LYS A 41 9.29 1.79 1.50
C LYS A 41 9.07 0.71 0.44
N ILE A 42 10.02 -0.24 0.29
CA ILE A 42 9.92 -1.34 -0.68
C ILE A 42 8.69 -2.21 -0.41
N LEU A 43 8.43 -2.58 0.85
CA LEU A 43 7.29 -3.43 1.19
C LEU A 43 5.93 -2.72 1.04
N LYS A 44 5.90 -1.38 1.18
CA LYS A 44 4.71 -0.58 0.90
C LYS A 44 4.47 -0.44 -0.59
N LEU A 45 5.52 -0.21 -1.37
CA LEU A 45 5.46 -0.17 -2.83
C LEU A 45 4.99 -1.51 -3.40
N HIS A 46 5.51 -2.64 -2.89
CA HIS A 46 5.03 -3.96 -3.27
C HIS A 46 3.52 -4.10 -3.02
N PHE A 47 3.03 -3.67 -1.85
CA PHE A 47 1.60 -3.72 -1.54
C PHE A 47 0.78 -2.79 -2.45
N GLN A 48 1.27 -1.58 -2.74
CA GLN A 48 0.66 -0.67 -3.73
C GLN A 48 0.52 -1.35 -5.09
N ASN A 49 1.60 -1.94 -5.60
CA ASN A 49 1.62 -2.59 -6.90
C ASN A 49 0.70 -3.82 -6.93
N THR A 50 0.63 -4.58 -5.84
CA THR A 50 -0.36 -5.65 -5.71
C THR A 50 -1.78 -5.11 -5.85
N LEU A 51 -2.12 -4.01 -5.15
CA LEU A 51 -3.44 -3.38 -5.24
C LEU A 51 -3.75 -2.85 -6.66
N GLU A 52 -2.78 -2.23 -7.32
CA GLU A 52 -2.90 -1.77 -8.71
C GLU A 52 -3.23 -2.91 -9.69
N ILE A 53 -2.65 -4.09 -9.47
CA ILE A 53 -2.90 -5.29 -10.31
C ILE A 53 -4.30 -5.85 -10.06
N VAL A 54 -4.71 -6.00 -8.79
CA VAL A 54 -5.99 -6.64 -8.45
C VAL A 54 -7.19 -5.72 -8.64
N PHE A 55 -7.01 -4.41 -8.47
CA PHE A 55 -8.02 -3.40 -8.80
C PHE A 55 -7.86 -2.96 -10.25
N PHE A 56 -8.36 -3.75 -11.19
CA PHE A 56 -8.19 -3.47 -12.62
C PHE A 56 -9.15 -2.41 -13.18
N LYS A 57 -10.18 -1.99 -12.42
CA LYS A 57 -11.17 -0.97 -12.86
C LYS A 57 -10.87 0.39 -12.25
N GLU A 58 -11.04 1.46 -13.03
CA GLU A 58 -10.90 2.84 -12.53
C GLU A 58 -11.95 3.21 -11.46
N LEU A 59 -13.14 2.63 -11.55
CA LEU A 59 -14.25 2.82 -10.62
C LEU A 59 -14.68 1.48 -10.03
N LEU A 60 -14.66 1.39 -8.70
CA LEU A 60 -14.89 0.17 -7.93
C LEU A 60 -16.19 0.26 -7.13
N THR A 61 -16.96 -0.82 -7.08
CA THR A 61 -18.04 -0.95 -6.11
C THR A 61 -17.50 -1.35 -4.74
N ARG A 62 -18.33 -1.19 -3.71
CA ARG A 62 -17.97 -1.65 -2.36
C ARG A 62 -17.71 -3.16 -2.35
N GLU A 63 -18.52 -3.93 -3.07
CA GLU A 63 -18.48 -5.39 -3.15
C GLU A 63 -17.17 -5.86 -3.79
N GLU A 64 -16.72 -5.22 -4.87
CA GLU A 64 -15.43 -5.51 -5.52
C GLU A 64 -14.26 -5.24 -4.57
N ILE A 65 -14.31 -4.14 -3.81
CA ILE A 65 -13.29 -3.82 -2.80
C ILE A 65 -13.29 -4.86 -1.68
N LYS A 66 -14.48 -5.29 -1.23
CA LYS A 66 -14.64 -6.30 -0.19
C LYS A 66 -14.06 -7.64 -0.61
N GLU A 67 -14.36 -8.08 -1.83
CA GLU A 67 -13.88 -9.34 -2.38
C GLU A 67 -12.35 -9.38 -2.48
N VAL A 68 -11.74 -8.29 -2.97
CA VAL A 68 -10.29 -8.20 -3.10
C VAL A 68 -9.59 -8.12 -1.73
N LEU A 69 -10.06 -7.24 -0.83
CA LEU A 69 -9.40 -7.04 0.46
C LEU A 69 -9.70 -8.15 1.46
N ASP A 70 -10.79 -8.89 1.26
CA ASP A 70 -11.32 -9.96 2.12
C ASP A 70 -11.35 -9.56 3.60
N ILE A 71 -11.99 -8.42 3.89
CA ILE A 71 -12.17 -7.91 5.25
C ILE A 71 -13.65 -7.78 5.61
N SER A 72 -13.94 -7.83 6.91
CA SER A 72 -15.31 -7.67 7.40
C SER A 72 -15.88 -6.27 7.13
N ASP A 73 -17.21 -6.14 7.17
CA ASP A 73 -17.88 -4.90 6.79
C ASP A 73 -17.51 -3.70 7.66
N LYS A 74 -17.27 -3.93 8.95
CA LYS A 74 -16.93 -2.86 9.90
C LYS A 74 -15.61 -2.15 9.57
N PRO A 75 -14.47 -2.85 9.39
CA PRO A 75 -13.24 -2.20 8.94
C PRO A 75 -13.39 -1.62 7.52
N LEU A 76 -14.07 -2.30 6.60
CA LEU A 76 -14.29 -1.79 5.25
C LEU A 76 -15.07 -0.47 5.25
N ASN A 77 -16.16 -0.37 6.03
CA ASN A 77 -16.92 0.86 6.21
C ASN A 77 -16.07 2.00 6.72
N ARG A 78 -15.17 1.73 7.69
CA ARG A 78 -14.27 2.74 8.23
C ARG A 78 -13.19 3.15 7.24
N LEU A 79 -12.70 2.22 6.42
CA LEU A 79 -11.70 2.47 5.38
C LEU A 79 -12.26 3.37 4.28
N LEU A 80 -13.50 3.12 3.85
CA LEU A 80 -14.16 3.83 2.75
C LEU A 80 -14.90 5.10 3.18
N LYS A 81 -15.15 5.29 4.48
CA LYS A 81 -15.82 6.48 5.04
C LYS A 81 -15.29 7.83 4.52
N PRO A 82 -13.97 8.07 4.38
CA PRO A 82 -13.47 9.36 3.92
C PRO A 82 -13.61 9.57 2.41
N LEU A 83 -13.98 8.54 1.63
CA LEU A 83 -13.99 8.61 0.18
C LEU A 83 -15.31 9.17 -0.36
N VAL A 84 -15.22 9.98 -1.41
CA VAL A 84 -16.36 10.47 -2.16
C VAL A 84 -16.65 9.54 -3.33
N LEU A 85 -17.93 9.23 -3.54
CA LEU A 85 -18.36 8.41 -4.67
C LEU A 85 -18.44 9.24 -5.95
N GLN A 86 -17.92 8.70 -7.03
CA GLN A 86 -18.14 9.17 -8.40
C GLN A 86 -19.07 8.22 -9.13
N LYS A 87 -20.21 8.72 -9.62
CA LYS A 87 -21.23 7.91 -10.30
C LYS A 87 -21.65 6.68 -9.47
N GLY A 88 -21.74 6.84 -8.15
CA GLY A 88 -22.09 5.77 -7.22
C GLY A 88 -20.97 4.75 -6.92
N LYS A 89 -19.74 4.98 -7.38
CA LYS A 89 -18.59 4.09 -7.20
C LYS A 89 -17.38 4.81 -6.60
N TYR A 90 -16.42 4.07 -6.08
CA TYR A 90 -15.17 4.62 -5.55
C TYR A 90 -14.12 4.74 -6.65
N VAL A 91 -13.36 5.84 -6.65
CA VAL A 91 -12.19 5.98 -7.53
C VAL A 91 -11.09 5.04 -7.05
N ARG A 92 -10.55 4.23 -7.95
CA ARG A 92 -9.52 3.23 -7.66
C ARG A 92 -8.32 3.83 -6.92
N GLU A 93 -7.75 4.92 -7.43
CA GLU A 93 -6.58 5.55 -6.85
C GLU A 93 -6.83 5.97 -5.39
N GLU A 94 -8.02 6.49 -5.10
CA GLU A 94 -8.40 6.91 -3.75
C GLU A 94 -8.54 5.71 -2.79
N VAL A 95 -9.06 4.58 -3.29
CA VAL A 95 -9.11 3.31 -2.54
C VAL A 95 -7.69 2.82 -2.21
N ILE A 96 -6.78 2.85 -3.19
CA ILE A 96 -5.38 2.44 -3.00
C ILE A 96 -4.69 3.39 -2.01
N ARG A 97 -4.90 4.70 -2.15
CA ARG A 97 -4.35 5.73 -1.26
C ARG A 97 -4.78 5.51 0.19
N VAL A 98 -6.06 5.24 0.46
CA VAL A 98 -6.51 4.96 1.84
C VAL A 98 -5.97 3.63 2.35
N CYS A 99 -5.81 2.62 1.50
CA CYS A 99 -5.15 1.36 1.88
C CYS A 99 -3.72 1.61 2.37
N LEU A 100 -2.96 2.51 1.72
CA LEU A 100 -1.60 2.90 2.13
C LEU A 100 -1.53 3.88 3.31
N GLY A 101 -2.64 4.20 3.97
CA GLY A 101 -2.66 5.16 5.07
C GLY A 101 -2.53 6.62 4.60
N GLY A 102 -3.00 6.91 3.39
CA GLY A 102 -3.16 8.27 2.86
C GLY A 102 -2.03 8.75 1.95
N LYS A 103 -0.97 7.96 1.72
CA LYS A 103 0.18 8.36 0.90
C LYS A 103 0.55 7.26 -0.09
N LEU A 104 0.58 7.60 -1.38
CA LEU A 104 1.16 6.75 -2.41
C LEU A 104 2.68 6.83 -2.37
N ILE A 105 3.33 5.72 -2.70
CA ILE A 105 4.76 5.67 -2.92
C ILE A 105 5.03 6.10 -4.35
N ILE A 106 5.75 7.20 -4.51
CA ILE A 106 6.25 7.68 -5.80
C ILE A 106 7.67 7.11 -5.95
N GLU A 107 7.89 6.40 -7.06
CA GLU A 107 9.25 6.07 -7.49
C GLU A 107 9.90 7.38 -7.95
N GLU A 108 10.95 7.80 -7.26
CA GLU A 108 11.83 8.82 -7.82
C GLU A 108 12.62 8.13 -8.92
N GLU A 109 12.51 8.61 -10.16
CA GLU A 109 13.43 8.21 -11.21
C GLU A 109 14.85 8.48 -10.71
N GLU A 110 15.64 7.43 -10.47
CA GLU A 110 17.08 7.60 -10.36
C GLU A 110 17.53 8.19 -11.69
N LYS A 111 17.84 9.49 -11.70
CA LYS A 111 18.56 10.11 -12.81
C LYS A 111 19.86 9.34 -12.96
N CYS A 112 19.92 8.44 -13.93
CA CYS A 112 21.17 7.86 -14.38
C CYS A 112 22.02 9.05 -14.86
N GLN A 113 22.97 9.49 -14.04
CA GLN A 113 24.03 10.37 -14.51
C GLN A 113 24.89 9.50 -15.43
N THR A 114 24.48 9.39 -16.70
CA THR A 114 25.37 9.03 -17.78
C THR A 114 26.37 10.18 -17.91
N GLY A 115 27.42 10.15 -17.09
CA GLY A 115 28.62 10.93 -17.29
C GLY A 115 29.29 10.39 -18.55
N VAL A 116 28.92 10.96 -19.70
CA VAL A 116 29.72 10.88 -20.92
C VAL A 116 31.05 11.53 -20.57
N LEU A 117 32.12 10.73 -20.54
CA LEU A 117 33.49 11.24 -20.56
C LEU A 117 33.73 11.79 -21.97
N GLU A 118 33.48 13.08 -22.16
CA GLU A 118 34.14 13.86 -23.20
C GLU A 118 35.38 14.51 -22.59
N ILE A 119 36.54 13.85 -22.73
CA ILE A 119 37.76 14.30 -23.45
C ILE A 119 38.85 13.23 -23.31
#